data_AF-A0A1L8Z9K8-F1
#
_entry.id   AF-A0A1L8Z9K8-F1
#
_cell.length_a   1.000
_cell.length_b   1.000
_cell.length_c   1.000
_cell.angle_alpha   90.00
_cell.angle_beta   90.00
_cell.angle_gamma   90.00
#
_symmetry.space_group_name_H-M   'P 1'
#
loop_
_entity.id
_entity.type
_entity.pdbx_description
1 polymer ?
#
loop_
_entity_poly.entity_id
_entity_poly.type
_entity_poly.pdbx_seq_one_letter_code
_entity_poly.pdbx_strand_id
1 'polypeptide(L)'
;DDVSINGSVNSVECINNKNNKKEERKINQKEKYQLRNYFNNCNFKTEEALSILNLNADKNTKIEAMKILKQNEIALIKRFSIKKSCIKEKQNTLKNILNNTQKEFEQNGYNSEQLKINFQKVYENYKFKPHFIIESHKYSDLNNIKRKLEKSIERRKENSQKNYQNLKANIFNILIEQLKKETNIGILKPIIKEYLNKQKKIEYNK
;
A
#
# COMPACT_ATOMS: atom_id res chain seq x y z
N ASP A 1 -82.79 -73.96 -26.52
CA ASP A 1 -83.44 -72.87 -25.78
C ASP A 1 -82.81 -72.86 -24.40
N ASP A 2 -82.10 -71.85 -23.89
CA ASP A 2 -82.10 -70.42 -24.22
C ASP A 2 -80.76 -69.74 -23.82
N VAL A 3 -80.30 -68.89 -24.74
CA VAL A 3 -79.83 -67.50 -24.61
C VAL A 3 -78.76 -67.12 -23.57
N SER A 4 -77.64 -66.65 -24.14
CA SER A 4 -76.53 -65.89 -23.54
C SER A 4 -76.97 -64.54 -22.96
N ILE A 5 -76.32 -64.08 -21.88
CA ILE A 5 -75.99 -62.64 -21.72
C ILE A 5 -74.55 -62.50 -21.21
N ASN A 6 -73.71 -61.95 -22.09
CA ASN A 6 -72.35 -61.49 -21.84
C ASN A 6 -72.31 -60.41 -20.76
N GLY A 7 -71.67 -60.68 -19.63
CA GLY A 7 -71.22 -59.64 -18.70
C GLY A 7 -69.88 -59.06 -19.18
N SER A 8 -69.91 -58.09 -20.08
CA SER A 8 -68.70 -57.33 -20.45
C SER A 8 -68.21 -56.57 -19.22
N VAL A 9 -67.14 -57.06 -18.59
CA VAL A 9 -66.34 -56.28 -17.66
C VAL A 9 -65.70 -55.17 -18.49
N ASN A 10 -66.34 -54.01 -18.53
CA ASN A 10 -65.70 -52.79 -19.02
C ASN A 10 -64.52 -52.53 -18.10
N SER A 11 -63.33 -52.95 -18.54
CA SER A 11 -62.06 -52.43 -18.06
C SER A 11 -62.05 -50.94 -18.35
N VAL A 12 -62.60 -50.15 -17.42
CA VAL A 12 -62.43 -48.70 -17.38
C VAL A 12 -60.94 -48.50 -17.13
N GLU A 13 -60.17 -48.38 -18.20
CA GLU A 13 -58.82 -47.82 -18.14
C GLU A 13 -58.94 -46.42 -17.57
N CYS A 14 -58.63 -46.29 -16.28
CA CYS A 14 -58.56 -45.01 -15.61
C CYS A 14 -57.56 -44.11 -16.35
N ILE A 15 -58.04 -43.00 -16.91
CA ILE A 15 -57.24 -41.94 -17.54
C ILE A 15 -56.48 -41.15 -16.44
N ASN A 16 -55.66 -41.82 -15.63
CA ASN A 16 -54.84 -41.18 -14.58
C ASN A 16 -53.58 -40.50 -15.16
N ASN A 17 -53.21 -40.80 -16.41
CA ASN A 17 -51.96 -40.31 -17.00
C ASN A 17 -51.99 -38.82 -17.41
N LYS A 18 -53.16 -38.24 -17.70
CA LYS A 18 -53.29 -36.80 -18.04
C LYS A 18 -53.24 -35.89 -16.81
N ASN A 19 -53.78 -36.32 -15.67
CA ASN A 19 -53.77 -35.53 -14.43
C ASN A 19 -52.38 -35.46 -13.79
N ASN A 20 -51.66 -36.59 -13.72
CA ASN A 20 -50.29 -36.63 -13.17
C ASN A 20 -49.33 -35.68 -13.93
N LYS A 21 -49.39 -35.66 -15.27
CA LYS A 21 -48.60 -34.71 -16.09
C LYS A 21 -48.94 -33.23 -15.83
N LYS A 22 -50.18 -32.91 -15.48
CA LYS A 22 -50.61 -31.52 -15.21
C LYS A 22 -50.17 -31.06 -13.82
N GLU A 23 -50.20 -31.94 -12.82
CA GLU A 23 -49.69 -31.67 -11.48
C GLU A 23 -48.16 -31.51 -11.46
N GLU A 24 -47.44 -32.42 -12.12
CA GLU A 24 -45.98 -32.36 -12.25
C GLU A 24 -45.52 -31.05 -12.91
N ARG A 25 -46.24 -30.58 -13.95
CA ARG A 25 -45.98 -29.28 -14.58
C ARG A 25 -46.20 -28.10 -13.62
N LYS A 26 -47.26 -28.13 -12.80
CA LYS A 26 -47.54 -27.06 -11.80
C LYS A 26 -46.50 -27.05 -10.69
N ILE A 27 -46.06 -28.22 -10.21
CA ILE A 27 -45.01 -28.35 -9.20
C ILE A 27 -43.69 -27.80 -9.76
N ASN A 28 -43.30 -28.20 -10.97
CA ASN A 28 -42.10 -27.70 -11.65
C ASN A 28 -42.11 -26.17 -11.84
N GLN A 29 -43.26 -25.57 -12.16
CA GLN A 29 -43.40 -24.11 -12.25
C GLN A 29 -43.23 -23.42 -10.88
N LYS A 30 -43.83 -23.99 -9.82
CA LYS A 30 -43.70 -23.48 -8.45
C LYS A 30 -42.26 -23.55 -7.95
N GLU A 31 -41.57 -24.66 -8.21
CA GLU A 31 -40.15 -24.82 -7.84
C GLU A 31 -39.24 -23.85 -8.57
N LYS A 32 -39.46 -23.65 -9.88
CA LYS A 32 -38.73 -22.63 -10.65
C LYS A 32 -38.91 -21.23 -10.08
N TYR A 33 -40.14 -20.86 -9.71
CA TYR A 33 -40.43 -19.57 -9.09
C TYR A 33 -39.72 -19.41 -7.73
N GLN A 34 -39.77 -20.45 -6.89
CA GLN A 34 -39.08 -20.46 -5.59
C GLN A 34 -37.56 -20.34 -5.74
N LEU A 35 -36.96 -21.06 -6.68
CA LEU A 35 -35.53 -20.97 -6.98
C LEU A 35 -35.14 -19.58 -7.46
N ARG A 36 -35.95 -18.96 -8.33
CA ARG A 36 -35.71 -17.60 -8.83
C ARG A 36 -35.77 -16.57 -7.71
N ASN A 37 -36.77 -16.66 -6.83
CA ASN A 37 -36.88 -15.77 -5.67
C ASN A 37 -35.70 -15.96 -4.72
N TYR A 38 -35.29 -17.20 -4.45
CA TYR A 38 -34.13 -17.48 -3.62
C TYR A 38 -32.84 -16.89 -4.22
N PHE A 39 -32.62 -17.10 -5.51
CA PHE A 39 -31.48 -16.53 -6.24
C PHE A 39 -31.45 -14.99 -6.17
N ASN A 40 -32.59 -14.34 -6.39
CA ASN A 40 -32.69 -12.88 -6.29
C ASN A 40 -32.36 -12.39 -4.87
N ASN A 41 -32.81 -13.11 -3.84
CA ASN A 41 -32.51 -12.80 -2.45
C ASN A 41 -31.03 -12.97 -2.11
N CYS A 42 -30.31 -13.87 -2.79
CA CYS A 42 -28.86 -14.00 -2.62
C CYS A 42 -28.09 -12.76 -3.09
N ASN A 43 -28.66 -11.94 -3.99
CA ASN A 43 -28.08 -10.68 -4.48
C ASN A 43 -26.58 -10.83 -4.83
N PHE A 44 -26.28 -11.76 -5.73
CA PHE A 44 -24.92 -11.99 -6.25
C PHE A 44 -24.43 -10.74 -7.00
N LYS A 45 -23.13 -10.46 -6.92
CA LYS A 45 -22.51 -9.33 -7.63
C LYS A 45 -22.14 -9.66 -9.08
N THR A 46 -22.11 -10.94 -9.39
CA THR A 46 -21.71 -11.50 -10.69
C THR A 46 -22.95 -12.06 -11.39
N GLU A 47 -23.10 -11.71 -12.67
CA GLU A 47 -24.18 -12.20 -13.52
C GLU A 47 -23.98 -13.67 -13.88
N GLU A 48 -22.74 -14.16 -13.88
CA GLU A 48 -22.38 -15.55 -14.14
C GLU A 48 -23.03 -16.52 -13.15
N ALA A 49 -23.37 -16.06 -11.94
CA ALA A 49 -24.11 -16.85 -10.94
C ALA A 49 -25.49 -17.31 -11.46
N LEU A 50 -26.08 -16.63 -12.45
CA LEU A 50 -27.34 -17.05 -13.08
C LEU A 50 -27.28 -18.48 -13.64
N SER A 51 -26.08 -18.94 -14.02
CA SER A 51 -25.86 -20.29 -14.55
C SER A 51 -26.32 -21.40 -13.61
N ILE A 52 -26.34 -21.16 -12.28
CA ILE A 52 -26.81 -22.12 -11.27
C ILE A 52 -28.28 -22.51 -11.51
N LEU A 53 -29.12 -21.57 -11.94
CA LEU A 53 -30.53 -21.82 -12.20
C LEU A 53 -30.74 -22.82 -13.34
N ASN A 54 -29.82 -22.83 -14.31
CA ASN A 54 -29.86 -23.65 -15.51
C ASN A 54 -29.24 -25.05 -15.33
N LEU A 55 -28.63 -25.35 -14.17
CA LEU A 55 -28.03 -26.66 -13.90
C LEU A 55 -29.09 -27.78 -13.95
N ASN A 56 -28.73 -28.96 -14.46
CA ASN A 56 -29.59 -30.13 -14.41
C ASN A 56 -29.47 -30.83 -13.04
N ALA A 57 -30.02 -30.21 -12.00
CA ALA A 57 -30.00 -30.68 -10.62
C ALA A 57 -31.33 -30.39 -9.93
N ASP A 58 -31.63 -31.12 -8.85
CA ASP A 58 -32.82 -30.88 -8.05
C ASP A 58 -32.76 -29.53 -7.31
N LYS A 59 -33.93 -29.11 -6.81
CA LYS A 59 -34.09 -27.82 -6.14
C LYS A 59 -33.17 -27.66 -4.92
N ASN A 60 -33.02 -28.69 -4.10
CA ASN A 60 -32.24 -28.58 -2.86
C ASN A 60 -30.76 -28.46 -3.17
N THR A 61 -30.26 -29.27 -4.11
CA THR A 61 -28.87 -29.17 -4.59
C THR A 61 -28.56 -27.79 -5.16
N LYS A 62 -29.48 -27.19 -5.94
CA LYS A 62 -29.31 -25.82 -6.45
C LYS A 62 -29.26 -24.78 -5.34
N ILE A 63 -30.12 -24.89 -4.33
CA ILE A 63 -30.14 -23.97 -3.17
C ILE A 63 -28.83 -24.07 -2.38
N GLU A 64 -28.32 -25.29 -2.16
CA GLU A 64 -27.06 -25.50 -1.48
C GLU A 64 -25.87 -24.93 -2.26
N ALA A 65 -25.84 -25.13 -3.58
CA ALA A 65 -24.86 -24.50 -4.46
C ALA A 65 -24.90 -22.96 -4.36
N MET A 66 -26.09 -22.36 -4.34
CA MET A 66 -26.24 -20.90 -4.15
C MET A 66 -25.68 -20.45 -2.80
N LYS A 67 -25.93 -21.18 -1.71
CA LYS A 67 -25.37 -20.86 -0.38
C LYS A 67 -23.85 -20.88 -0.39
N ILE A 68 -23.26 -21.95 -0.92
CA ILE A 68 -21.79 -22.11 -1.00
C ILE A 68 -21.19 -20.99 -1.84
N LEU A 69 -21.77 -20.71 -3.01
CA LEU A 69 -21.29 -19.63 -3.88
C LEU A 69 -21.39 -18.27 -3.21
N LYS A 70 -22.47 -18.00 -2.47
CA LYS A 70 -22.63 -16.73 -1.75
C LYS A 70 -21.61 -16.59 -0.62
N GLN A 71 -21.36 -17.65 0.13
CA GLN A 71 -20.33 -17.67 1.17
C GLN A 71 -18.94 -17.41 0.58
N ASN A 72 -18.60 -18.07 -0.53
CA ASN A 72 -17.34 -17.89 -1.23
C ASN A 72 -17.19 -16.46 -1.77
N GLU A 73 -18.24 -15.88 -2.35
CA GLU A 73 -18.26 -14.48 -2.81
C GLU A 73 -17.93 -13.53 -1.65
N ILE A 74 -18.60 -13.68 -0.50
CA ILE A 74 -18.35 -12.86 0.69
C ILE A 74 -16.92 -13.03 1.19
N ALA A 75 -16.42 -14.26 1.28
CA ALA A 75 -15.06 -14.56 1.72
C ALA A 75 -14.00 -13.94 0.80
N LEU A 76 -14.21 -14.01 -0.53
CA LEU A 76 -13.34 -13.39 -1.52
C LEU A 76 -13.34 -11.86 -1.36
N ILE A 77 -14.51 -11.23 -1.27
CA ILE A 77 -14.61 -9.77 -1.07
C ILE A 77 -13.83 -9.34 0.18
N LYS A 78 -14.01 -10.06 1.29
CA LYS A 78 -13.28 -9.79 2.55
C LYS A 78 -11.77 -9.93 2.35
N ARG A 79 -11.30 -10.99 1.70
CA ARG A 79 -9.88 -11.24 1.43
C ARG A 79 -9.26 -10.17 0.52
N PHE A 80 -9.96 -9.77 -0.55
CA PHE A 80 -9.51 -8.69 -1.44
C PHE A 80 -9.44 -7.35 -0.72
N SER A 81 -10.42 -7.06 0.15
CA SER A 81 -10.44 -5.84 0.97
C SER A 81 -9.24 -5.78 1.93
N ILE A 82 -8.94 -6.89 2.62
CA ILE A 82 -7.76 -7.02 3.49
C ILE A 82 -6.45 -6.88 2.69
N LYS A 83 -6.36 -7.53 1.53
CA LYS A 83 -5.16 -7.42 0.68
C LYS A 83 -4.95 -5.96 0.21
N LYS A 84 -6.02 -5.27 -0.13
CA LYS A 84 -6.00 -3.85 -0.51
C LYS A 84 -5.55 -2.95 0.64
N SER A 85 -6.05 -3.18 1.86
CA SER A 85 -5.61 -2.41 3.04
C SER A 85 -4.13 -2.65 3.35
N CYS A 86 -3.68 -3.91 3.32
CA CYS A 86 -2.27 -4.26 3.55
C CYS A 86 -1.32 -3.61 2.52
N ILE A 87 -1.68 -3.58 1.23
CA ILE A 87 -0.88 -2.87 0.21
C ILE A 87 -0.84 -1.37 0.51
N LYS A 88 -1.97 -0.77 0.87
CA LYS A 88 -2.08 0.66 1.19
C LYS A 88 -1.23 1.03 2.43
N GLU A 89 -1.23 0.19 3.46
CA GLU A 89 -0.37 0.34 4.63
C GLU A 89 1.10 0.33 4.25
N LYS A 90 1.55 -0.67 3.47
CA LYS A 90 2.94 -0.72 2.99
C LYS A 90 3.31 0.49 2.13
N GLN A 91 2.40 0.97 1.28
CA GLN A 91 2.62 2.20 0.50
C GLN A 91 2.77 3.44 1.37
N ASN A 92 1.98 3.55 2.44
CA ASN A 92 2.11 4.65 3.41
C ASN A 92 3.44 4.57 4.18
N THR A 93 3.85 3.37 4.62
CA THR A 93 5.16 3.17 5.25
C THR A 93 6.30 3.55 4.31
N LEU A 94 6.22 3.16 3.03
CA LEU A 94 7.18 3.57 2.00
C LEU A 94 7.24 5.11 1.89
N LYS A 95 6.10 5.79 1.78
CA LYS A 95 6.05 7.27 1.74
C LYS A 95 6.72 7.90 2.96
N ASN A 96 6.45 7.37 4.16
CA ASN A 96 7.03 7.90 5.39
C ASN A 96 8.55 7.75 5.42
N ILE A 97 9.09 6.59 5.03
CA ILE A 97 10.55 6.36 4.96
C ILE A 97 11.20 7.31 3.95
N LEU A 98 10.61 7.45 2.76
CA LEU A 98 11.13 8.33 1.72
C LEU A 98 11.06 9.81 2.15
N ASN A 99 9.96 10.25 2.76
CA ASN A 99 9.82 11.61 3.28
C ASN A 99 10.82 11.92 4.40
N ASN A 100 11.05 10.98 5.32
CA ASN A 100 12.04 11.16 6.38
C ASN A 100 13.45 11.24 5.79
N THR A 101 13.77 10.38 4.82
CA THR A 101 15.05 10.44 4.12
C THR A 101 15.21 11.76 3.36
N GLN A 102 14.17 12.24 2.67
CA GLN A 102 14.22 13.53 1.98
C GLN A 102 14.54 14.67 2.96
N LYS A 103 13.90 14.69 4.14
CA LYS A 103 14.18 15.69 5.19
C LYS A 103 15.63 15.62 5.69
N GLU A 104 16.20 14.43 5.86
CA GLU A 104 17.62 14.25 6.22
C GLU A 104 18.54 14.91 5.16
N PHE A 105 18.25 14.71 3.88
CA PHE A 105 19.03 15.34 2.79
C PHE A 105 18.86 16.86 2.76
N GLU A 106 17.64 17.37 2.94
CA GLU A 106 17.39 18.82 3.01
C GLU A 106 18.15 19.46 4.18
N GLN A 107 18.17 18.84 5.36
CA GLN A 107 18.95 19.27 6.52
C GLN A 107 20.46 19.25 6.24
N ASN A 108 20.94 18.30 5.44
CA ASN A 108 22.33 18.23 5.01
C ASN A 108 22.68 19.26 3.92
N GLY A 109 21.75 20.11 3.49
CA GLY A 109 21.99 21.21 2.55
C GLY A 109 21.86 20.83 1.08
N TYR A 110 21.25 19.69 0.76
CA TYR A 110 20.94 19.31 -0.63
C TYR A 110 19.75 20.10 -1.19
N ASN A 111 19.71 20.29 -2.51
CA ASN A 111 18.64 21.04 -3.18
C ASN A 111 17.26 20.34 -3.05
N SER A 112 16.30 21.00 -2.39
CA SER A 112 14.96 20.45 -2.10
C SER A 112 14.12 20.16 -3.36
N GLU A 113 14.17 20.99 -4.39
CA GLU A 113 13.41 20.76 -5.63
C GLU A 113 13.91 19.52 -6.37
N GLN A 114 15.23 19.35 -6.48
CA GLN A 114 15.83 18.17 -7.09
C GLN A 114 15.54 16.91 -6.26
N LEU A 115 15.60 16.99 -4.93
CA LEU A 115 15.23 15.87 -4.05
C LEU A 115 13.78 15.47 -4.26
N LYS A 116 12.84 16.42 -4.27
CA LYS A 116 11.40 16.14 -4.45
C LYS A 116 11.12 15.37 -5.74
N ILE A 117 11.72 15.79 -6.87
CA ILE A 117 11.56 15.10 -8.16
C ILE A 117 12.11 13.68 -8.09
N ASN A 118 13.29 13.49 -7.50
CA ASN A 118 13.93 12.18 -7.42
C ASN A 118 13.21 11.22 -6.46
N PHE A 119 12.79 11.68 -5.30
CA PHE A 119 12.01 10.87 -4.35
C PHE A 119 10.64 10.49 -4.92
N GLN A 120 10.00 11.36 -5.72
CA GLN A 120 8.78 10.99 -6.43
C GLN A 120 9.02 9.84 -7.41
N LYS A 121 10.10 9.90 -8.21
CA LYS A 121 10.47 8.80 -9.13
C LYS A 121 10.73 7.49 -8.38
N VAL A 122 11.43 7.57 -7.24
CA VAL A 122 11.67 6.41 -6.37
C VAL A 122 10.34 5.85 -5.88
N TYR A 123 9.42 6.68 -5.38
CA TYR A 123 8.12 6.21 -4.93
C TYR A 123 7.36 5.46 -6.05
N GLU A 124 7.29 6.03 -7.26
CA GLU A 124 6.60 5.40 -8.39
C GLU A 124 7.20 4.03 -8.76
N ASN A 125 8.52 3.88 -8.69
CA ASN A 125 9.22 2.63 -8.99
C ASN A 125 8.97 1.53 -7.95
N TYR A 126 8.73 1.91 -6.68
CA TYR A 126 8.61 0.96 -5.57
C TYR A 126 7.19 0.85 -4.99
N LYS A 127 6.20 1.62 -5.47
CA LYS A 127 4.81 1.63 -4.93
C LYS A 127 4.13 0.25 -4.93
N PHE A 128 4.50 -0.64 -5.84
CA PHE A 128 3.96 -2.01 -5.91
C PHE A 128 4.91 -3.08 -5.34
N LYS A 129 6.14 -2.67 -5.00
CA LYS A 129 7.16 -3.52 -4.39
C LYS A 129 7.86 -2.82 -3.21
N PRO A 130 7.08 -2.33 -2.21
CA PRO A 130 7.63 -1.49 -1.14
C PRO A 130 8.55 -2.26 -0.18
N HIS A 131 8.49 -3.60 -0.15
CA HIS A 131 9.31 -4.44 0.73
C HIS A 131 10.82 -4.27 0.50
N PHE A 132 11.27 -3.96 -0.72
CA PHE A 132 12.68 -3.66 -1.01
C PHE A 132 13.21 -2.43 -0.25
N ILE A 133 12.32 -1.52 0.14
CA ILE A 133 12.69 -0.31 0.89
C ILE A 133 12.36 -0.47 2.38
N ILE A 134 11.20 -1.06 2.70
CA ILE A 134 10.75 -1.24 4.09
C ILE A 134 11.64 -2.22 4.85
N GLU A 135 12.03 -3.33 4.21
CA GLU A 135 12.85 -4.38 4.83
C GLU A 135 14.34 -4.11 4.58
N SER A 136 14.82 -2.94 5.02
CA SER A 136 16.20 -2.47 4.81
C SER A 136 17.29 -3.37 5.42
N HIS A 137 16.93 -4.24 6.36
CA HIS A 137 17.83 -5.26 6.92
C HIS A 137 18.08 -6.42 5.95
N LYS A 138 17.19 -6.66 4.98
CA LYS A 138 17.35 -7.70 3.94
C LYS A 138 17.80 -7.11 2.61
N TYR A 139 17.34 -5.90 2.29
CA TYR A 139 17.55 -5.27 0.99
C TYR A 139 18.36 -3.99 1.12
N SER A 140 19.29 -3.78 0.19
CA SER A 140 20.17 -2.60 0.18
C SER A 140 19.64 -1.44 -0.67
N ASP A 141 18.46 -1.58 -1.27
CA ASP A 141 17.88 -0.65 -2.24
C ASP A 141 17.80 0.78 -1.73
N LEU A 142 17.32 0.98 -0.48
CA LEU A 142 17.25 2.32 0.11
C LEU A 142 18.65 2.95 0.20
N ASN A 143 19.65 2.20 0.65
CA ASN A 143 21.03 2.68 0.74
C ASN A 143 21.63 2.98 -0.64
N ASN A 144 21.32 2.15 -1.63
CA ASN A 144 21.74 2.37 -3.02
C ASN A 144 21.12 3.63 -3.61
N ILE A 145 19.85 3.91 -3.30
CA ILE A 145 19.17 5.16 -3.66
C ILE A 145 19.86 6.34 -2.99
N LYS A 146 20.09 6.30 -1.66
CA LYS A 146 20.78 7.38 -0.92
C LYS A 146 22.15 7.69 -1.56
N ARG A 147 22.98 6.67 -1.79
CA ARG A 147 24.30 6.80 -2.44
C ARG A 147 24.26 7.39 -3.84
N LYS A 148 23.23 7.05 -4.63
CA LYS A 148 23.06 7.64 -5.97
C LYS A 148 22.71 9.12 -5.87
N LEU A 149 21.79 9.49 -4.98
CA LEU A 149 21.37 10.88 -4.77
C LEU A 149 22.52 11.75 -4.27
N GLU A 150 23.33 11.24 -3.33
CA GLU A 150 24.52 11.92 -2.81
C GLU A 150 25.50 12.30 -3.93
N LYS A 151 25.62 11.46 -4.97
CA LYS A 151 26.52 11.69 -6.11
C LYS A 151 25.93 12.61 -7.17
N SER A 152 24.61 12.58 -7.36
CA SER A 152 23.95 13.26 -8.48
C SER A 152 23.40 14.65 -8.14
N ILE A 153 23.13 14.93 -6.86
CA ILE A 153 22.51 16.18 -6.42
C ILE A 153 23.57 17.08 -5.82
N GLU A 154 23.62 18.33 -6.30
CA GLU A 154 24.51 19.33 -5.74
C GLU A 154 24.11 19.67 -4.30
N ARG A 155 25.10 19.57 -3.41
CA ARG A 155 25.00 20.01 -2.02
C ARG A 155 25.40 21.47 -1.95
N ARG A 156 24.56 22.34 -1.37
CA ARG A 156 25.00 23.69 -0.99
C ARG A 156 26.18 23.52 -0.03
N LYS A 157 27.38 23.92 -0.47
CA LYS A 157 28.52 24.04 0.43
C LYS A 157 28.09 25.03 1.51
N GLU A 158 28.11 24.63 2.77
CA GLU A 158 28.05 25.61 3.86
C GLU A 158 29.10 26.68 3.56
N ASN A 159 28.73 27.95 3.74
CA ASN A 159 29.67 29.06 3.61
C ASN A 159 30.80 28.84 4.62
N SER A 160 31.87 28.18 4.17
CA SER A 160 33.11 27.94 4.92
C SER A 160 33.64 29.23 5.54
N GLN A 161 33.34 30.37 4.91
CA GLN A 161 33.58 31.71 5.42
C GLN A 161 33.03 31.95 6.84
N LYS A 162 31.80 31.50 7.16
CA LYS A 162 31.15 31.80 8.44
C LYS A 162 31.71 30.93 9.57
N ASN A 163 32.02 29.67 9.30
CA ASN A 163 32.74 28.82 10.24
C ASN A 163 34.19 29.30 10.44
N TYR A 164 34.87 29.77 9.40
CA TYR A 164 36.21 30.35 9.52
C TYR A 164 36.22 31.63 10.37
N GLN A 165 35.23 32.51 10.21
CA GLN A 165 35.06 33.72 11.02
C GLN A 165 34.85 33.39 12.51
N ASN A 166 33.98 32.42 12.82
CA ASN A 166 33.74 31.97 14.19
C ASN A 166 34.99 31.32 14.82
N LEU A 167 35.73 30.52 14.03
CA LEU A 167 36.97 29.90 14.49
C LEU A 167 38.07 30.95 14.74
N LYS A 168 38.19 31.95 13.87
CA LYS A 168 39.10 33.09 14.05
C LYS A 168 38.75 33.91 15.30
N ALA A 169 37.46 34.13 15.56
CA ALA A 169 36.99 34.83 16.76
C ALA A 169 37.30 34.04 18.05
N ASN A 170 37.06 32.71 18.04
CA ASN A 170 37.38 31.86 19.19
C ASN A 170 38.88 31.81 19.50
N ILE A 171 39.73 31.65 18.47
CA ILE A 171 41.19 31.67 18.64
C ILE A 171 41.64 33.02 19.22
N PHE A 172 41.13 34.12 18.69
CA PHE A 172 41.45 35.47 19.19
C PHE A 172 41.09 35.63 20.67
N ASN A 173 39.89 35.18 21.06
CA ASN A 173 39.43 35.27 22.45
C ASN A 173 40.28 34.42 23.40
N ILE A 174 40.68 33.21 22.99
CA ILE A 174 41.57 32.33 23.77
C ILE A 174 42.94 33.00 23.99
N LEU A 175 43.53 33.59 22.94
CA LEU A 175 44.83 34.26 23.05
C LEU A 175 44.78 35.47 23.99
N ILE A 176 43.72 36.28 23.90
CA ILE A 176 43.51 37.42 24.81
C ILE A 176 43.34 36.96 26.26
N GLU A 177 42.56 35.90 26.50
CA GLU A 177 42.36 35.31 27.83
C GLU A 177 43.66 34.80 28.46
N GLN A 178 44.55 34.18 27.68
CA GLN A 178 45.83 33.66 28.18
C GLN A 178 46.79 34.80 28.53
N LEU A 179 46.91 35.77 27.64
CA LEU A 179 47.93 36.83 27.73
C LEU A 179 47.50 38.01 28.61
N LYS A 180 46.20 38.14 28.98
CA LYS A 180 45.72 39.22 29.86
C LYS A 180 46.35 39.24 31.25
N LYS A 181 46.87 38.10 31.71
CA LYS A 181 47.50 37.96 33.02
C LYS A 181 48.93 38.50 33.05
N GLU A 182 49.56 38.59 31.88
CA GLU A 182 50.97 38.95 31.72
C GLU A 182 51.15 40.38 31.22
N THR A 183 50.10 41.01 30.67
CA THR A 183 50.19 42.36 30.10
C THR A 183 48.84 43.08 30.10
N ASN A 184 48.84 44.41 30.11
CA ASN A 184 47.62 45.22 30.06
C ASN A 184 46.85 44.93 28.75
N ILE A 185 45.60 44.47 28.89
CA ILE A 185 44.68 44.13 27.78
C ILE A 185 44.59 45.26 26.74
N GLY A 186 44.63 46.52 27.17
CA GLY A 186 44.53 47.67 26.28
C GLY A 186 45.67 47.76 25.25
N ILE A 187 46.87 47.29 25.62
CA ILE A 187 48.07 47.28 24.76
C ILE A 187 48.08 46.02 23.88
N LEU A 188 47.68 44.89 24.46
CA LEU A 188 47.77 43.59 23.81
C LEU A 188 46.75 43.41 22.66
N LYS A 189 45.54 43.93 22.86
CA LYS A 189 44.42 43.78 21.92
C LYS A 189 44.72 44.30 20.50
N PRO A 190 45.27 45.51 20.29
CA PRO A 190 45.63 45.98 18.95
C PRO A 190 46.75 45.16 18.31
N ILE A 191 47.77 44.75 19.08
CA ILE A 191 48.92 43.97 18.57
C ILE A 191 48.48 42.61 18.04
N ILE A 192 47.69 41.86 18.80
CA ILE A 192 47.19 40.54 18.37
C ILE A 192 46.25 40.68 17.17
N LYS A 193 45.39 41.71 17.16
CA LYS A 193 44.47 41.95 16.04
C LYS A 193 45.24 42.26 14.76
N GLU A 194 46.31 43.05 14.84
CA GLU A 194 47.16 43.35 13.69
C GLU A 194 47.91 42.10 13.19
N TYR A 195 48.48 41.32 14.10
CA TYR A 195 49.17 40.06 13.79
C TYR A 195 48.26 39.06 13.05
N LEU A 196 47.07 38.78 13.60
CA LEU A 196 46.09 37.87 13.00
C LEU A 196 45.49 38.36 11.68
N ASN A 197 45.55 39.67 11.40
CA ASN A 197 45.07 40.24 10.14
C ASN A 197 46.14 40.18 9.04
N LYS A 198 47.42 40.15 9.40
CA LYS A 198 48.53 39.99 8.44
C LYS A 198 48.74 38.53 8.01
N GLN A 199 48.18 37.57 8.75
CA GLN A 199 48.38 36.15 8.47
C GLN A 199 47.40 35.60 7.42
N LYS A 200 47.97 35.08 6.32
CA LYS A 200 47.22 34.31 5.30
C LYS A 200 46.79 32.92 5.80
N LYS A 201 47.58 32.32 6.69
CA LYS A 201 47.31 31.02 7.32
C LYS A 201 47.93 31.03 8.73
N ILE A 202 47.18 30.58 9.73
CA ILE A 202 47.66 30.46 11.12
C ILE A 202 48.06 29.01 11.31
N GLU A 203 49.36 28.74 11.36
CA GLU A 203 49.93 27.42 11.61
C GLU A 203 50.88 27.51 12.80
N TYR A 204 50.83 26.52 13.68
CA TYR A 204 51.75 26.42 14.81
C TYR A 204 53.02 25.74 14.32
N ASN A 205 54.09 26.53 14.18
CA ASN A 205 55.44 26.01 13.98
C ASN A 205 56.15 26.03 15.32
N LYS A 206 56.71 24.89 15.70
CA LYS A 206 57.34 24.62 16.99
C LYS A 206 58.83 24.98 16.94
#